data_AF-A0A3C1NC01-F1
#
_entry.id   AF-A0A3C1NC01-F1
#
_cell.length_a   1.000
_cell.length_b   1.000
_cell.length_c   1.000
_cell.angle_alpha   90.00
_cell.angle_beta   90.00
_cell.angle_gamma   90.00
#
_symmetry.space_group_name_H-M   'P 1'
#
loop_
_entity.id
_entity.type
_entity.pdbx_description
1 polymer ?
#
loop_
_entity_poly.entity_id
_entity_poly.type
_entity_poly.pdbx_seq_one_letter_code
_entity_poly.pdbx_strand_id
1 'polypeptide(L)' 'MTVCGGATSQAMIDALGIDRLTLLREIEPGIGLCRTHTGHMLAIKNGAFGKVDALTNHFAPAPPD' A
#
# COMPACT_ATOMS: atom_id res chain seq x y z
N MET A 1 -1.83 4.55 -4.07
CA MET A 1 -0.42 4.50 -4.51
C MET A 1 0.13 3.12 -4.24
N THR A 2 0.86 2.55 -5.19
CA THR A 2 1.56 1.26 -5.07
C THR A 2 3.06 1.52 -5.05
N VAL A 3 3.75 0.87 -4.11
CA VAL A 3 5.22 0.93 -4.05
C VAL A 3 5.79 -0.46 -3.79
N CYS A 4 6.88 -0.77 -4.47
CA CYS A 4 7.55 -2.07 -4.41
C CYS A 4 8.98 -1.90 -3.90
N GLY A 5 9.35 -2.75 -2.94
CA GLY A 5 10.68 -2.77 -2.32
C GLY A 5 10.72 -1.97 -1.02
N GLY A 6 11.34 -2.55 0.02
CA GLY A 6 11.37 -1.96 1.36
C GLY A 6 12.05 -0.58 1.39
N ALA A 7 13.25 -0.48 0.82
CA ALA A 7 14.01 0.78 0.79
C ALA A 7 13.28 1.89 0.01
N THR A 8 12.68 1.55 -1.13
CA THR A 8 11.88 2.50 -1.93
C THR A 8 10.66 2.99 -1.15
N SER A 9 9.97 2.06 -0.48
CA SER A 9 8.79 2.36 0.31
C SER A 9 9.14 3.27 1.49
N GLN A 10 10.24 2.99 2.18
CA GLN A 10 10.72 3.81 3.29
C GLN A 10 11.08 5.22 2.83
N ALA A 11 11.90 5.36 1.78
CA ALA A 11 12.30 6.67 1.26
C ALA A 11 11.09 7.52 0.82
N MET A 12 10.05 6.87 0.25
CA MET A 12 8.81 7.53 -0.11
C MET A 12 8.00 8.00 1.12
N ILE A 13 7.86 7.14 2.14
CA ILE A 13 7.15 7.46 3.39
C ILE A 13 7.80 8.66 4.07
N ASP A 14 9.14 8.65 4.14
CA ASP A 14 9.92 9.74 4.74
C ASP A 14 9.76 11.05 3.94
N ALA A 15 9.87 10.99 2.61
CA ALA A 15 9.72 12.17 1.75
C ALA A 15 8.31 12.78 1.80
N LEU A 16 7.27 11.98 2.07
CA LEU A 16 5.89 12.43 2.20
C LEU A 16 5.51 12.81 3.63
N GLY A 17 6.44 12.69 4.60
CA GLY A 17 6.18 12.97 6.01
C GLY A 17 5.10 12.06 6.62
N ILE A 18 4.97 10.83 6.11
CA ILE A 18 3.99 9.87 6.62
C ILE A 18 4.55 9.23 7.90
N ASP A 19 3.96 9.53 9.04
CA ASP A 19 4.35 9.00 10.35
C ASP A 19 3.50 7.80 10.82
N ARG A 20 2.33 7.61 10.20
CA ARG A 20 1.34 6.62 10.61
C ARG A 20 0.59 6.05 9.41
N LEU A 21 0.48 4.72 9.43
CA LEU A 21 -0.32 3.93 8.50
C LEU A 21 -1.35 3.13 9.29
N THR A 22 -2.62 3.27 8.93
CA THR A 22 -3.71 2.41 9.39
C THR A 22 -3.86 1.26 8.41
N LEU A 23 -3.60 0.03 8.84
CA LEU A 23 -3.85 -1.17 8.05
C LEU A 23 -5.36 -1.37 7.89
N LEU A 24 -5.84 -1.44 6.65
CA LEU A 24 -7.26 -1.60 6.34
C LEU A 24 -7.61 -3.07 6.07
N ARG A 25 -6.81 -3.73 5.23
CA ARG A 25 -6.95 -5.14 4.88
C ARG A 25 -5.66 -5.69 4.31
N GLU A 26 -5.53 -7.00 4.33
CA GLU A 26 -4.50 -7.71 3.56
C GLU A 26 -5.01 -7.94 2.12
N ILE A 27 -4.18 -7.64 1.14
CA ILE A 27 -4.45 -7.89 -0.29
C ILE A 27 -4.07 -9.34 -0.62
N GLU A 28 -2.86 -9.71 -0.24
CA GLU A 28 -2.24 -11.02 -0.37
C GLU A 28 -1.31 -11.24 0.83
N PRO A 29 -0.91 -12.49 1.16
CA PRO A 29 -0.01 -12.76 2.27
C PRO A 29 1.22 -11.84 2.27
N GLY A 30 1.33 -10.98 3.29
CA GLY A 30 2.45 -10.03 3.43
C GLY A 30 2.33 -8.72 2.65
N ILE A 31 1.18 -8.44 2.04
CA ILE A 31 0.88 -7.19 1.32
C ILE A 31 -0.35 -6.52 1.94
N GLY A 32 -0.11 -5.48 2.74
CA GLY A 32 -1.16 -4.69 3.38
C GLY A 32 -1.63 -3.52 2.52
N LEU A 33 -2.95 -3.30 2.47
CA LEU A 33 -3.54 -2.04 2.05
C LEU A 33 -3.71 -1.14 3.28
N CYS A 34 -3.05 0.00 3.26
CA CYS A 34 -3.02 0.97 4.35
C CYS A 34 -3.63 2.30 3.94
N ARG A 35 -4.09 3.06 4.93
CA ARG A 35 -4.42 4.48 4.80
C ARG A 35 -3.45 5.31 5.64
N THR A 36 -2.87 6.31 5.02
CA THR A 36 -2.02 7.31 5.69
C THR A 36 -2.86 8.24 6.57
N HIS A 37 -2.25 8.92 7.54
CA HIS A 37 -2.95 9.94 8.33
C HIS A 37 -3.48 11.11 7.47
N THR A 38 -2.87 11.37 6.31
CA THR A 38 -3.32 12.37 5.32
C THR A 38 -4.45 11.86 4.41
N GLY A 39 -4.91 10.61 4.59
CA GLY A 39 -6.03 10.03 3.86
C GLY A 39 -5.68 9.33 2.54
N HIS A 40 -4.41 9.36 2.12
CA HIS A 40 -3.95 8.62 0.94
C HIS A 40 -3.92 7.11 1.18
N MET A 41 -4.32 6.34 0.17
CA MET A 41 -4.28 4.88 0.16
C MET A 41 -2.91 4.40 -0.33
N LEU A 42 -2.29 3.48 0.41
CA LEU A 42 -0.96 2.95 0.14
C LEU A 42 -0.96 1.43 0.20
N ALA A 43 -0.41 0.78 -0.82
CA ALA A 43 -0.07 -0.65 -0.77
C ALA A 43 1.45 -0.79 -0.87
N ILE A 44 2.06 -1.43 0.13
CA ILE A 44 3.50 -1.67 0.20
C ILE A 44 3.75 -3.15 -0.08
N LYS A 45 4.53 -3.42 -1.11
CA LYS A 45 4.92 -4.78 -1.49
C LYS A 45 6.40 -4.99 -1.26
N ASN A 46 6.78 -5.95 -0.41
CA ASN A 46 8.17 -6.40 -0.38
C ASN A 46 8.54 -7.02 -1.75
N GLY A 47 9.79 -6.86 -2.19
CA GLY A 47 10.26 -7.27 -3.51
C GLY A 47 9.91 -8.72 -3.85
N ALA A 48 10.06 -9.64 -2.90
CA ALA A 48 9.82 -11.08 -3.08
C ALA A 48 8.36 -11.54 -2.90
N PHE A 49 7.45 -10.64 -2.52
CA PHE A 49 6.08 -10.99 -2.16
C PHE A 49 5.09 -10.71 -3.30
N GLY A 50 4.01 -11.50 -3.35
CA GLY A 50 2.91 -11.33 -4.27
C GLY A 50 3.08 -12.07 -5.60
N LYS A 51 1.95 -12.47 -6.20
CA LYS A 51 1.89 -12.93 -7.58
C LYS A 51 2.11 -11.78 -8.58
N VAL A 52 2.27 -12.11 -9.86
CA VAL A 52 2.49 -11.14 -10.96
C VAL A 52 1.40 -10.06 -10.98
N ASP A 53 0.19 -10.40 -10.56
CA ASP A 53 -1.01 -9.56 -10.57
C ASP A 53 -1.40 -8.99 -9.20
N ALA A 54 -0.58 -9.17 -8.15
CA ALA A 54 -0.90 -8.85 -6.75
C ALA A 54 -1.23 -7.38 -6.43
N LEU A 55 -1.01 -6.47 -7.38
CA LEU A 55 -1.29 -5.04 -7.24
C LEU A 55 -2.36 -4.55 -8.23
N THR A 56 -2.96 -5.45 -9.01
CA THR A 56 -3.96 -5.11 -10.03
C THR A 56 -5.31 -4.84 -9.36
N ASN A 57 -5.95 -3.72 -9.68
CA ASN A 57 -7.34 -3.40 -9.30
C ASN A 57 -7.67 -3.30 -7.79
N HIS A 58 -6.71 -3.13 -6.87
CA HIS A 58 -7.01 -3.01 -5.43
C HIS A 58 -7.42 -1.61 -4.97
N PHE A 59 -7.32 -0.60 -5.84
CA PHE A 59 -7.72 0.79 -5.57
C PHE A 59 -9.05 1.15 -6.22
N ALA A 60 -9.84 0.15 -6.66
CA ALA A 60 -11.18 0.42 -7.14
C ALA A 60 -11.96 1.20 -6.04
N PRO A 61 -12.61 2.32 -6.37
CA PRO A 61 -13.47 3.01 -5.43
C PRO A 61 -14.51 2.03 -4.91
N ALA A 62 -14.91 2.17 -3.64
CA ALA A 62 -16.05 1.43 -3.13
C ALA A 62 -17.24 1.66 -4.08
N PRO A 63 -18.01 0.63 -4.44
CA PRO A 63 -19.22 0.84 -5.22
C PRO A 63 -20.10 1.84 -4.47
N PRO A 64 -20.75 2.78 -5.16
CA PRO A 64 -21.72 3.68 -4.52
C PRO A 64 -22.86 2.83 -3.94
N ASP A 65 -23.31 3.20 -2.74
CA ASP A 65 -24.46 2.60 -2.05
C ASP A 65 -25.76 2.69 -2.89
#